data_AF-A0A661X5F2-F1
#
_entry.id   AF-A0A661X5F2-F1
#
_cell.length_a   1.000
_cell.length_b   1.000
_cell.length_c   1.000
_cell.angle_alpha   90.00
_cell.angle_beta   90.00
_cell.angle_gamma   90.00
#
_symmetry.space_group_name_H-M   'P 1'
#
loop_
_entity.id
_entity.type
_entity.pdbx_description
1 polymer ?
#
loop_
_entity_poly.entity_id
_entity_poly.type
_entity_poly.pdbx_seq_one_letter_code
_entity_poly.pdbx_strand_id
1 'polypeptide(L)'
;MVEEKIKFFYPNKTLTISLTGEFCDRHCLHCNGVYLKGMTPKEDAIKKLKEGDYLSVLVSGGFNEEGKIPLIQNINLLKKIKRFNKKILIHP
;
A
#
# COMPACT_ATOMS: atom_id res chain seq x y z
N MET A 1 -17.81 -26.81 26.00
CA MET A 1 -18.33 -25.45 25.71
C MET A 1 -17.14 -24.64 25.21
N VAL A 2 -17.06 -24.35 23.91
CA VAL A 2 -16.00 -23.50 23.36
C VAL A 2 -16.52 -22.07 23.45
N GLU A 3 -15.89 -21.22 24.26
CA GLU A 3 -16.17 -19.78 24.24
C GLU A 3 -15.80 -19.23 22.86
N GLU A 4 -16.80 -18.81 22.09
CA GLU A 4 -16.57 -18.08 20.84
C GLU A 4 -16.11 -16.66 21.17
N LYS A 5 -14.79 -16.42 21.06
CA LYS A 5 -14.17 -15.11 21.28
C LYS A 5 -13.97 -14.40 19.94
N ILE A 6 -14.54 -13.20 19.82
CA ILE A 6 -14.27 -12.29 18.70
C ILE A 6 -12.91 -11.61 18.94
N LYS A 7 -12.03 -11.66 17.93
CA LYS A 7 -10.74 -10.95 17.93
C LYS A 7 -10.75 -9.84 16.89
N PHE A 8 -10.35 -8.64 17.30
CA PHE A 8 -10.17 -7.50 16.43
C PHE A 8 -8.70 -7.33 16.05
N PHE A 9 -8.44 -6.94 14.80
CA PHE A 9 -7.11 -6.68 14.29
C PHE A 9 -7.02 -5.26 13.75
N TYR A 10 -6.02 -4.52 14.21
CA TYR A 10 -5.80 -3.12 13.83
C TYR A 10 -4.43 -2.99 13.15
N PRO A 11 -4.37 -2.84 11.81
CA PRO A 11 -3.12 -2.81 11.05
C PRO A 11 -2.35 -1.47 11.16
N ASN A 12 -2.31 -0.85 12.34
CA ASN A 12 -1.77 0.50 12.54
C ASN A 12 -0.25 0.59 12.38
N LYS A 13 0.45 -0.55 12.34
CA LYS A 13 1.90 -0.66 12.11
C LYS A 13 2.24 -0.97 10.65
N THR A 14 1.29 -0.78 9.74
CA THR A 14 1.48 -0.97 8.29
C THR A 14 1.30 0.37 7.58
N LEU A 15 2.37 0.87 6.95
CA LEU A 15 2.27 2.05 6.10
C LEU A 15 1.68 1.66 4.74
N THR A 16 0.61 2.32 4.32
CA THR A 16 0.00 2.12 3.01
C THR A 16 0.57 3.10 1.99
N ILE A 17 1.11 2.61 0.89
CA ILE A 17 1.76 3.39 -0.17
C ILE A 17 1.05 3.16 -1.50
N SER A 18 0.64 4.24 -2.18
CA SER A 18 0.14 4.21 -3.55
C SER A 18 1.23 4.61 -4.54
N LEU A 19 1.44 3.78 -5.57
CA LEU A 19 2.40 4.04 -6.65
C LEU A 19 1.90 5.07 -7.69
N THR A 20 0.61 5.39 -7.65
CA THR A 20 -0.04 6.34 -8.58
C THR A 20 -0.68 7.52 -7.85
N GLY A 21 -0.48 7.65 -6.53
CA GLY A 21 -1.25 8.58 -5.71
C GLY A 21 -2.73 8.21 -5.74
N GLU A 22 -3.61 9.17 -6.01
CA GLU A 22 -5.06 8.93 -6.11
C GLU A 22 -5.52 8.48 -7.51
N PHE A 23 -4.61 8.48 -8.49
CA PHE A 23 -4.96 8.22 -9.88
C PHE A 23 -5.27 6.75 -10.15
N CYS A 24 -6.36 6.48 -10.89
CA CYS A 24 -6.78 5.17 -11.37
C CYS A 24 -7.57 5.32 -12.69
N ASP A 25 -7.13 4.68 -13.77
CA ASP A 25 -7.82 4.78 -15.08
C ASP A 25 -9.15 4.00 -15.07
N ARG A 26 -9.17 2.85 -14.37
CA ARG A 26 -10.25 1.86 -14.52
C ARG A 26 -11.46 2.06 -13.63
N HIS A 27 -11.34 2.81 -12.52
CA HIS A 27 -12.46 3.06 -11.61
C HIS A 27 -13.34 1.82 -11.36
N CYS A 28 -12.70 0.67 -11.11
CA CYS A 28 -13.38 -0.61 -11.09
C CYS A 28 -14.42 -0.71 -9.97
N LEU A 29 -15.39 -1.61 -10.11
CA LEU A 29 -16.49 -1.80 -9.16
C LEU A 29 -16.04 -2.24 -7.74
N HIS A 30 -14.77 -2.65 -7.57
CA HIS A 30 -14.25 -3.09 -6.27
C HIS A 30 -14.00 -1.94 -5.29
N CYS A 31 -13.37 -0.87 -5.76
CA CYS A 31 -12.98 0.25 -4.90
C CYS A 31 -13.26 1.63 -5.50
N ASN A 32 -13.49 1.70 -6.82
CA ASN A 32 -13.69 2.96 -7.55
C ASN A 32 -12.60 4.03 -7.27
N GLY A 33 -11.36 3.59 -6.99
CA GLY A 33 -10.25 4.47 -6.60
C GLY A 33 -10.33 5.06 -5.18
N VAL A 34 -11.39 4.78 -4.41
CA VAL A 34 -11.62 5.38 -3.09
C VAL A 34 -10.50 5.06 -2.11
N TYR A 35 -9.98 3.83 -2.10
CA TYR A 35 -8.91 3.44 -1.17
C TYR A 35 -7.61 4.20 -1.39
N LEU A 36 -7.33 4.64 -2.62
CA LEU A 36 -6.08 5.34 -2.94
C LEU A 36 -5.99 6.71 -2.24
N LYS A 37 -7.14 7.35 -1.97
CA LYS A 37 -7.23 8.66 -1.29
C LYS A 37 -6.66 8.66 0.13
N GLY A 38 -6.68 7.51 0.81
CA GLY A 38 -6.13 7.35 2.15
C GLY A 38 -4.67 6.90 2.18
N MET A 39 -4.09 6.56 1.02
CA MET A 39 -2.74 6.01 0.95
C MET A 39 -1.69 7.11 0.85
N THR A 40 -0.49 6.83 1.36
CA THR A 40 0.66 7.72 1.19
C THR A 40 1.13 7.68 -0.26
N PRO A 41 1.28 8.81 -0.96
CA PRO A 41 1.84 8.83 -2.29
C PRO A 41 3.31 8.40 -2.27
N LYS A 42 3.77 7.73 -3.32
CA LYS A 42 5.11 7.12 -3.39
C LYS A 42 6.25 8.11 -3.16
N GLU A 43 6.05 9.37 -3.49
CA GLU A 43 6.99 10.47 -3.32
C GLU A 43 7.31 10.69 -1.83
N ASP A 44 6.31 10.49 -0.96
CA ASP A 44 6.42 10.66 0.50
C ASP A 44 6.81 9.37 1.23
N ALA A 45 6.79 8.22 0.56
CA ALA A 45 6.97 6.91 1.17
C ALA A 45 8.26 6.79 2.02
N ILE A 46 9.38 7.26 1.48
CA ILE A 46 10.68 7.17 2.18
C ILE A 46 10.73 8.10 3.39
N LYS A 47 10.12 9.28 3.29
CA LYS A 47 10.04 10.23 4.41
C LYS A 47 9.19 9.63 5.53
N LYS A 48 7.98 9.16 5.23
CA LYS A 48 7.08 8.52 6.19
C LYS A 48 7.71 7.30 6.85
N LEU A 49 8.44 6.46 6.09
CA LEU A 49 9.16 5.31 6.63
C LEU A 49 10.26 5.66 7.63
N LYS A 50 10.91 6.83 7.48
CA LYS A 50 11.92 7.30 8.42
C LYS A 50 11.30 7.88 9.70
N GLU A 51 10.16 8.56 9.56
CA GLU A 51 9.50 9.27 10.66
C GLU A 51 8.61 8.35 11.50
N GLY A 52 8.04 7.30 10.91
CA GLY A 52 7.07 6.43 11.56
C GLY A 52 7.62 5.07 12.01
N ASP A 53 7.03 4.55 13.08
CA ASP A 53 7.29 3.19 13.57
C ASP A 53 6.39 2.17 12.88
N TYR A 54 6.81 1.74 11.69
CA TYR A 54 6.12 0.73 10.88
C TYR A 54 6.86 -0.61 10.89
N LEU A 55 6.10 -1.71 10.95
CA LEU A 55 6.62 -3.08 10.84
C LEU A 55 6.54 -3.61 9.40
N SER A 56 5.59 -3.09 8.63
CA SER A 56 5.38 -3.49 7.24
C SER A 56 4.90 -2.33 6.39
N VAL A 57 4.93 -2.55 5.08
CA VAL A 57 4.33 -1.65 4.09
C VAL A 57 3.36 -2.43 3.22
N LEU A 58 2.24 -1.80 2.88
CA LEU A 58 1.34 -2.25 1.84
C LEU A 58 1.52 -1.35 0.63
N VAL A 59 1.95 -1.93 -0.49
CA VAL A 59 2.11 -1.23 -1.76
C VAL A 59 0.96 -1.63 -2.68
N SER A 60 0.28 -0.63 -3.24
CA SER A 60 -0.75 -0.78 -4.27
C SER A 60 -0.70 0.45 -5.19
N GLY A 61 -1.73 0.67 -6.00
CA GLY A 61 -1.90 1.82 -6.87
C GLY A 61 -3.18 1.66 -7.69
N GLY A 62 -3.50 2.68 -8.48
CA GLY A 62 -4.56 2.56 -9.46
C GLY A 62 -4.14 1.68 -10.63
N PHE A 63 -5.12 0.97 -11.17
CA PHE A 63 -4.96 0.25 -12.42
C PHE A 63 -4.86 1.24 -13.58
N ASN A 64 -3.90 0.99 -14.46
CA ASN A 64 -3.83 1.64 -15.76
C ASN A 64 -4.85 1.04 -16.75
N GLU A 65 -4.89 1.57 -17.97
CA GLU A 65 -5.73 1.03 -19.05
C GLU A 65 -5.50 -0.47 -19.33
N GLU A 66 -4.33 -1.04 -19.05
CA GLU A 66 -4.06 -2.48 -19.20
C GLU A 66 -4.51 -3.32 -17.99
N GLY A 67 -5.08 -2.70 -16.96
CA GLY A 67 -5.43 -3.39 -15.71
C GLY A 67 -4.21 -3.77 -14.88
N LYS A 68 -3.14 -2.97 -14.93
CA LYS A 68 -1.89 -3.19 -14.19
C LYS A 68 -1.57 -2.03 -13.26
N ILE A 69 -0.98 -2.36 -12.11
CA ILE A 69 -0.29 -1.38 -11.25
C ILE A 69 1.18 -1.28 -11.69
N PRO A 70 1.78 -0.08 -11.74
CA PRO A 70 3.12 0.14 -12.28
C PRO A 70 4.26 -0.32 -11.34
N LEU A 71 4.26 -1.60 -10.92
CA LEU A 71 5.27 -2.16 -10.01
C LEU A 71 6.68 -2.11 -10.60
N ILE A 72 6.82 -2.49 -11.88
CA ILE A 72 8.12 -2.58 -12.56
C ILE A 72 8.75 -1.20 -12.70
N GLN A 73 7.96 -0.20 -13.10
CA GLN A 73 8.39 1.19 -13.23
C GLN A 73 8.87 1.76 -11.88
N ASN A 74 8.33 1.26 -10.77
CA ASN A 74 8.68 1.69 -9.42
C ASN A 74 9.63 0.72 -8.69
N ILE A 75 10.29 -0.21 -9.39
CA ILE A 75 11.15 -1.23 -8.77
C ILE A 75 12.28 -0.63 -7.91
N ASN A 76 12.82 0.52 -8.32
CA ASN A 76 13.87 1.22 -7.58
C ASN A 76 13.37 1.74 -6.23
N LEU A 77 12.12 2.20 -6.15
CA LEU A 77 11.49 2.57 -4.88
C LEU A 77 11.32 1.34 -3.99
N LEU A 78 10.81 0.23 -4.54
CA LEU A 78 10.63 -1.02 -3.78
C LEU A 78 11.95 -1.53 -3.21
N LYS A 79 13.05 -1.44 -3.98
CA LYS A 79 14.40 -1.74 -3.49
C LYS A 79 14.83 -0.81 -2.35
N LYS A 80 14.56 0.49 -2.44
CA LYS A 80 14.85 1.45 -1.36
C LYS A 80 14.05 1.11 -0.10
N ILE A 81 12.76 0.82 -0.22
CA ILE A 81 11.90 0.41 0.90
C ILE A 81 12.43 -0.88 1.55
N LYS A 82 12.85 -1.87 0.76
CA LYS A 82 13.39 -3.14 1.28
C LYS A 82 14.63 -2.94 2.17
N ARG A 83 15.43 -1.88 1.93
CA ARG A 83 16.60 -1.55 2.78
C ARG A 83 16.22 -1.12 4.20
N PHE A 84 14.98 -0.71 4.45
CA PHE A 84 14.47 -0.42 5.80
C PHE A 84 14.14 -1.70 6.60
N ASN A 85 14.42 -2.88 6.04
CA ASN A 85 14.15 -4.18 6.65
C ASN A 85 12.69 -4.38 7.07
N LYS A 86 11.75 -3.88 6.25
CA LYS A 86 10.30 -3.98 6.48
C LYS A 86 9.69 -5.06 5.58
N LYS A 87 8.63 -5.73 6.07
CA LYS A 87 7.84 -6.65 5.25
C LYS A 87 7.10 -5.87 4.17
N ILE A 88 7.24 -6.27 2.90
CA ILE A 88 6.52 -5.65 1.78
C ILE A 88 5.34 -6.55 1.41
N LEU A 89 4.14 -5.99 1.47
CA LEU A 89 2.89 -6.59 1.01
C LEU A 89 2.48 -5.86 -0.28
N ILE A 90 1.96 -6.60 -1.24
CA ILE A 90 1.47 -6.04 -2.50
C ILE A 90 0.01 -6.42 -2.64
N HIS A 91 -0.83 -5.43 -2.92
CA HIS A 91 -2.23 -5.64 -3.28
C HIS A 91 -2.50 -5.01 -4.64
N PRO A 92 -3.31 -5.66 -5.51
CA PRO A 92 -3.82 -5.04 -6.71
C PRO A 92 -4.68 -3.79 -6.46
#